data_AF-A0A535YXN1-F1
#
_entry.id   AF-A0A535YXN1-F1
#
_cell.length_a   1.000
_cell.length_b   1.000
_cell.length_c   1.000
_cell.angle_alpha   90.00
_cell.angle_beta   90.00
_cell.angle_gamma   90.00
#
_symmetry.space_group_name_H-M   'P 1'
#
loop_
_entity.id
_entity.type
_entity.pdbx_description
1 polymer ?
#
loop_
_entity_poly.entity_id
_entity_poly.type
_entity_poly.pdbx_seq_one_letter_code
_entity_poly.pdbx_strand_id
1 'polypeptide(L)'
;MNVDGKVSRQMYQLPPVVTALRTANKLSHRLVIELGTDGPFSGDQLISVLRSLGPMDRIVLVNTRVPRSWQNAVNQTLMQVASQVPQATVVDWYTASAGMPQYFWSDGVHPDSQGSRVLATLIAHAVDPAPAASTPTPTPAPSPAEVHPFRCG
;
A
#
# COMPACT_ATOMS: atom_id res chain seq x y z
N MET A 1 6.94 4.44 16.83
CA MET A 1 6.81 3.37 15.82
C MET A 1 6.95 2.03 16.53
N ASN A 2 6.03 1.09 16.30
CA ASN A 2 6.10 -0.27 16.84
C ASN A 2 6.16 -1.25 15.67
N VAL A 3 7.01 -2.29 15.77
CA VAL A 3 7.13 -3.33 14.74
C VAL A 3 6.78 -4.65 15.39
N ASP A 4 5.78 -5.35 14.82
CA ASP A 4 5.34 -6.66 15.27
C ASP A 4 5.37 -7.63 14.08
N GLY A 5 6.52 -8.26 13.87
CA GLY A 5 6.74 -9.29 12.86
C GLY A 5 6.81 -10.68 13.48
N LYS A 6 6.25 -11.68 12.81
CA LYS A 6 6.34 -13.09 13.22
C LYS A 6 6.34 -13.99 11.98
N VAL A 7 7.35 -14.86 11.89
CA VAL A 7 7.46 -15.88 10.83
C VAL A 7 6.19 -16.73 10.80
N SER A 8 5.66 -16.97 9.59
CA SER A 8 4.46 -17.78 9.37
C SER A 8 3.17 -17.23 9.97
N ARG A 9 3.12 -15.92 10.28
CA ARG A 9 1.88 -15.27 10.71
C ARG A 9 0.86 -15.30 9.58
N GLN A 10 -0.36 -15.67 9.93
CA GLN A 10 -1.51 -15.72 9.04
C GLN A 10 -2.47 -14.57 9.35
N MET A 11 -3.27 -14.15 8.36
CA MET A 11 -4.23 -13.05 8.51
C MET A 11 -5.21 -13.27 9.67
N TYR A 12 -5.66 -14.51 9.90
CA TYR A 12 -6.58 -14.84 11.00
C TYR A 12 -5.97 -14.61 12.40
N GLN A 13 -4.64 -14.48 12.51
CA GLN A 13 -3.94 -14.19 13.75
C GLN A 13 -3.77 -12.69 13.99
N LEU A 14 -4.10 -11.84 13.02
CA LEU A 14 -3.97 -10.40 13.15
C LEU A 14 -4.98 -9.77 14.14
N PRO A 15 -6.26 -10.20 14.23
CA PRO A 15 -7.19 -9.65 15.22
C PRO A 15 -6.70 -9.68 16.68
N PRO A 16 -6.21 -10.81 17.24
CA PRO A 16 -5.71 -10.80 18.62
C PRO A 16 -4.45 -9.93 18.79
N VAL A 17 -3.60 -9.80 17.77
CA VAL A 17 -2.43 -8.89 17.80
C VAL A 17 -2.87 -7.43 17.88
N VAL A 18 -3.83 -7.03 17.02
CA VAL A 18 -4.41 -5.67 17.04
C VAL A 18 -5.01 -5.36 18.41
N THR A 19 -5.78 -6.29 18.98
CA THR A 19 -6.37 -6.14 20.32
C THR A 19 -5.29 -5.95 21.38
N ALA A 20 -4.24 -6.77 21.38
CA ALA A 20 -3.13 -6.65 22.34
C ALA A 20 -2.41 -5.30 22.22
N LEU A 21 -2.12 -4.85 21.00
CA LEU A 21 -1.48 -3.55 20.75
C LEU A 21 -2.36 -2.39 21.21
N ARG A 22 -3.67 -2.47 20.99
CA ARG A 22 -4.63 -1.46 21.46
C ARG A 22 -4.66 -1.40 22.98
N THR A 23 -4.81 -2.54 23.66
CA THR A 23 -4.87 -2.60 25.13
C THR A 23 -3.57 -2.09 25.76
N ALA A 24 -2.42 -2.27 25.09
CA ALA A 24 -1.13 -1.76 25.53
C ALA A 24 -0.89 -0.28 25.15
N ASN A 25 -1.85 0.42 24.53
CA ASN A 25 -1.70 1.76 23.99
C ASN A 25 -0.52 1.90 23.00
N LYS A 26 -0.27 0.85 22.21
CA LYS A 26 0.82 0.74 21.22
C LYS A 26 0.33 0.69 19.77
N LEU A 27 -0.99 0.67 19.54
CA LEU A 27 -1.56 0.72 18.20
C LEU A 27 -1.51 2.17 17.68
N SER A 28 -0.76 2.38 16.59
CA SER A 28 -0.69 3.67 15.87
C SER A 28 -1.90 3.86 14.96
N HIS A 29 -2.27 5.11 14.66
CA HIS A 29 -3.27 5.47 13.64
C HIS A 29 -2.78 5.20 12.19
N ARG A 30 -1.51 4.81 12.04
CA ARG A 30 -0.93 4.37 10.77
C ARG A 30 -0.46 2.93 10.89
N LEU A 31 -0.96 2.05 10.04
CA LEU A 31 -0.69 0.61 10.07
C LEU A 31 -0.16 0.13 8.73
N VAL A 32 0.89 -0.69 8.77
CA VAL A 32 1.40 -1.45 7.60
C VAL A 32 1.07 -2.92 7.82
N ILE A 33 0.51 -3.58 6.81
CA ILE A 33 0.22 -5.02 6.80
C ILE A 33 0.98 -5.66 5.64
N GLU A 34 1.91 -6.55 5.97
CA GLU A 34 2.66 -7.39 5.03
C GLU A 34 2.35 -8.87 5.35
N LEU A 35 1.14 -9.32 4.99
CA LEU A 35 0.70 -10.70 5.17
C LEU A 35 0.25 -11.27 3.82
N GLY A 36 0.42 -12.59 3.64
CA GLY A 36 0.05 -13.30 2.42
C GLY A 36 1.17 -14.17 1.82
N THR A 37 2.42 -13.91 2.20
CA THR A 37 3.58 -14.70 1.77
C THR A 37 3.47 -16.13 2.31
N ASP A 38 3.10 -16.26 3.58
CA ASP A 38 3.00 -17.53 4.29
C ASP A 38 1.65 -18.24 4.14
N GLY A 39 0.67 -17.65 3.46
CA GLY A 39 -0.62 -18.29 3.23
C GLY A 39 -1.72 -17.35 2.72
N PRO A 40 -2.77 -17.89 2.07
CA PRO A 40 -3.88 -17.11 1.55
C PRO A 40 -4.79 -16.56 2.65
N PHE A 41 -5.57 -15.55 2.32
CA PHE A 41 -6.67 -15.05 3.12
C PHE A 41 -7.79 -14.52 2.23
N SER A 42 -9.00 -14.43 2.77
CA SER A 42 -10.16 -13.88 2.05
C SER A 42 -10.29 -12.36 2.23
N GLY A 43 -11.04 -11.72 1.33
CA GLY A 43 -11.41 -10.31 1.47
C GLY A 43 -12.16 -10.04 2.76
N ASP A 44 -13.07 -10.92 3.17
CA ASP A 44 -13.83 -10.79 4.43
C ASP A 44 -12.93 -10.83 5.65
N GLN A 45 -11.89 -11.68 5.67
CA GLN A 45 -10.91 -11.70 6.76
C GLN A 45 -10.18 -10.36 6.87
N LEU A 46 -9.70 -9.82 5.74
CA LEU A 46 -9.03 -8.53 5.73
C LEU A 46 -9.98 -7.40 6.14
N ILE A 47 -11.17 -7.31 5.56
CA ILE A 47 -12.19 -6.30 5.90
C ILE A 47 -12.55 -6.36 7.38
N SER A 48 -12.72 -7.55 7.94
CA SER A 48 -13.01 -7.74 9.37
C SER A 48 -11.90 -7.17 10.25
N VAL A 49 -10.63 -7.45 9.92
CA VAL A 49 -9.48 -6.83 10.59
C VAL A 49 -9.54 -5.31 10.47
N LEU A 50 -9.69 -4.76 9.26
CA LEU A 50 -9.64 -3.31 9.04
C LEU A 50 -10.75 -2.58 9.79
N ARG A 51 -11.97 -3.14 9.82
CA ARG A 51 -13.10 -2.60 10.60
C ARG A 51 -12.85 -2.63 12.10
N SER A 52 -12.10 -3.63 12.58
CA SER A 52 -11.79 -3.75 14.00
C SER A 52 -10.79 -2.71 14.49
N LEU A 53 -10.03 -2.04 13.61
CA LEU A 53 -8.92 -1.14 13.94
C LEU A 53 -9.35 0.15 14.67
N GLY A 54 -10.59 0.60 14.47
CA GLY A 54 -11.03 1.94 14.86
C GLY A 54 -10.55 3.01 13.87
N PRO A 55 -10.56 4.30 14.24
CA PRO A 55 -10.12 5.38 13.37
C PRO A 55 -8.64 5.26 13.00
N MET A 56 -8.36 5.15 11.70
CA MET A 56 -7.01 5.11 11.13
C MET A 56 -6.82 6.30 10.21
N ASP A 57 -5.63 6.91 10.25
CA ASP A 57 -5.22 7.94 9.29
C ASP A 57 -4.74 7.29 7.98
N ARG A 58 -4.08 6.14 8.08
CA ARG A 58 -3.50 5.42 6.94
C ARG A 58 -3.38 3.93 7.20
N ILE A 59 -3.71 3.14 6.19
CA ILE A 59 -3.48 1.69 6.15
C ILE A 59 -2.66 1.41 4.89
N VAL A 60 -1.49 0.80 5.04
CA VAL A 60 -0.63 0.40 3.93
C VAL A 60 -0.66 -1.12 3.85
N LEU A 61 -1.09 -1.62 2.70
CA LEU A 61 -1.15 -3.04 2.39
C LEU A 61 -0.01 -3.37 1.43
N VAL A 62 0.86 -4.30 1.76
CA VAL A 62 1.97 -4.70 0.89
C VAL A 62 1.57 -5.97 0.14
N ASN A 63 1.58 -5.93 -1.19
CA ASN A 63 1.33 -7.13 -1.99
C ASN A 63 2.54 -8.07 -1.99
N THR A 64 2.34 -9.35 -2.34
CA THR A 64 3.33 -10.39 -2.13
C THR A 64 3.96 -10.86 -3.43
N ARG A 65 5.23 -11.28 -3.34
CA ARG A 65 5.94 -12.02 -4.39
C ARG A 65 6.42 -13.33 -3.80
N VAL A 66 5.76 -14.42 -4.17
CA VAL A 66 6.03 -15.77 -3.67
C VAL A 66 5.68 -16.79 -4.75
N PRO A 67 6.53 -17.79 -5.03
CA PRO A 67 6.26 -18.82 -6.03
C PRO A 67 5.27 -19.86 -5.48
N ARG A 68 4.03 -19.42 -5.23
CA ARG A 68 2.93 -20.22 -4.69
C ARG A 68 1.65 -19.91 -5.45
N SER A 69 0.79 -20.92 -5.56
CA SER A 69 -0.46 -20.86 -6.34
C SER A 69 -1.41 -19.75 -5.88
N TRP A 70 -1.31 -19.32 -4.62
CA TRP A 70 -2.19 -18.29 -4.04
C TRP A 70 -1.71 -16.85 -4.22
N GLN A 71 -0.48 -16.60 -4.70
CA GLN A 71 0.08 -15.24 -4.78
C GLN A 71 -0.86 -14.26 -5.49
N ASN A 72 -1.37 -14.65 -6.66
CA ASN A 72 -2.22 -13.77 -7.47
C ASN A 72 -3.57 -13.52 -6.79
N ALA A 73 -4.15 -14.52 -6.13
CA ALA A 73 -5.40 -14.38 -5.38
C ALA A 73 -5.24 -13.44 -4.18
N VAL A 74 -4.12 -13.54 -3.45
CA VAL A 74 -3.76 -12.62 -2.36
C VAL A 74 -3.63 -11.19 -2.90
N ASN A 75 -2.84 -10.99 -3.96
CA ASN A 75 -2.60 -9.66 -4.53
C ASN A 75 -3.90 -9.02 -5.05
N GLN A 76 -4.78 -9.82 -5.67
CA GLN A 76 -6.10 -9.37 -6.09
C GLN A 76 -6.99 -8.98 -4.90
N THR A 77 -6.98 -9.78 -3.83
CA THR A 77 -7.74 -9.49 -2.61
C THR A 77 -7.31 -8.18 -1.97
N LEU A 78 -5.99 -7.93 -1.88
CA LEU A 78 -5.44 -6.67 -1.36
C LEU A 78 -5.93 -5.46 -2.17
N MET A 79 -5.86 -5.54 -3.50
CA MET A 79 -6.33 -4.50 -4.41
C MET A 79 -7.85 -4.25 -4.28
N GLN A 80 -8.64 -5.31 -4.22
CA GLN A 80 -10.10 -5.22 -4.11
C GLN A 80 -10.55 -4.64 -2.77
N VAL A 81 -9.88 -4.95 -1.67
CA VAL A 81 -10.22 -4.38 -0.36
C VAL A 81 -9.74 -2.93 -0.27
N ALA A 82 -8.55 -2.60 -0.79
CA ALA A 82 -8.04 -1.24 -0.78
C ALA A 82 -8.96 -0.27 -1.53
N SER A 83 -9.57 -0.69 -2.64
CA SER A 83 -10.53 0.16 -3.39
C SER A 83 -11.82 0.47 -2.63
N GLN A 84 -12.13 -0.29 -1.56
CA GLN A 84 -13.32 -0.11 -0.73
C GLN A 84 -13.02 0.64 0.59
N VAL A 85 -11.74 0.86 0.91
CA VAL A 85 -11.31 1.47 2.18
C VAL A 85 -10.50 2.72 1.86
N PRO A 86 -11.07 3.94 2.00
CA PRO A 86 -10.40 5.19 1.57
C PRO A 86 -9.03 5.44 2.22
N GLN A 87 -8.83 4.94 3.44
CA GLN A 87 -7.56 5.07 4.17
C GLN A 87 -6.51 4.04 3.72
N ALA A 88 -6.90 3.03 2.96
CA ALA A 88 -6.03 1.94 2.52
C ALA A 88 -5.35 2.25 1.18
N THR A 89 -4.07 1.93 1.09
CA THR A 89 -3.32 1.97 -0.17
C THR A 89 -2.48 0.70 -0.32
N VAL A 90 -2.23 0.28 -1.56
CA VAL A 90 -1.40 -0.88 -1.85
C VAL A 90 -0.01 -0.44 -2.26
N VAL A 91 1.01 -0.97 -1.59
CA VAL A 91 2.40 -0.93 -2.02
C VAL A 91 2.66 -2.11 -2.95
N ASP A 92 3.04 -1.82 -4.20
CA ASP A 92 3.28 -2.83 -5.22
C ASP A 92 4.71 -3.39 -5.20
N TRP A 93 5.00 -4.16 -4.15
CA TRP A 93 6.24 -4.93 -4.05
C TRP A 93 6.39 -5.98 -5.14
N TYR A 94 5.28 -6.60 -5.56
CA TYR A 94 5.26 -7.64 -6.59
C TYR A 94 5.90 -7.19 -7.90
N THR A 95 5.48 -6.02 -8.40
CA THR A 95 6.04 -5.41 -9.61
C THR A 95 7.43 -4.84 -9.34
N ALA A 96 7.63 -4.13 -8.22
CA ALA A 96 8.91 -3.49 -7.91
C ALA A 96 10.07 -4.48 -7.77
N SER A 97 9.79 -5.73 -7.40
CA SER A 97 10.78 -6.81 -7.26
C SER A 97 10.83 -7.76 -8.47
N ALA A 98 10.02 -7.54 -9.50
CA ALA A 98 10.04 -8.36 -10.70
C ALA A 98 11.37 -8.23 -11.44
N GLY A 99 11.98 -9.37 -11.78
CA GLY A 99 13.28 -9.40 -12.47
C GLY A 99 14.47 -8.98 -11.61
N MET A 100 14.31 -8.86 -10.28
CA MET A 100 15.36 -8.42 -9.37
C MET A 100 15.79 -9.55 -8.42
N PRO A 101 16.49 -10.60 -8.89
CA PRO A 101 16.95 -11.69 -8.03
C PRO A 101 17.89 -11.20 -6.92
N GLN A 102 18.62 -10.10 -7.13
CA GLN A 102 19.49 -9.46 -6.14
C GLN A 102 18.74 -8.81 -4.97
N TYR A 103 17.41 -8.78 -4.97
CA TYR A 103 16.61 -8.30 -3.84
C TYR A 103 16.29 -9.40 -2.83
N PHE A 104 16.62 -10.66 -3.13
CA PHE A 104 16.19 -11.81 -2.35
C PHE A 104 17.38 -12.63 -1.86
N TRP A 105 17.18 -13.33 -0.75
CA TRP A 105 18.02 -14.47 -0.42
C TRP A 105 17.84 -15.60 -1.44
N SER A 106 18.63 -16.67 -1.28
CA SER A 106 18.65 -17.81 -2.21
C SER A 106 17.30 -18.54 -2.36
N ASP A 107 16.35 -18.33 -1.44
CA ASP A 107 15.00 -18.90 -1.54
C ASP A 107 14.08 -18.14 -2.51
N GLY A 108 14.48 -16.95 -2.96
CA GLY A 108 13.70 -16.12 -3.89
C GLY A 108 12.39 -15.56 -3.32
N VAL A 109 12.23 -15.60 -1.99
CA VAL A 109 11.01 -15.14 -1.28
C VAL A 109 11.36 -14.06 -0.28
N HIS A 110 12.36 -14.28 0.56
CA HIS A 110 12.71 -13.35 1.63
C HIS A 110 13.63 -12.25 1.09
N PRO A 111 13.28 -10.97 1.26
CA PRO A 111 14.15 -9.88 0.86
C PRO A 111 15.50 -9.95 1.60
N ASP A 112 16.58 -9.73 0.88
CA ASP A 112 17.90 -9.55 1.46
C ASP A 112 18.04 -8.12 2.02
N SER A 113 19.27 -7.70 2.36
CA SER A 113 19.50 -6.32 2.82
C SER A 113 19.13 -5.26 1.78
N GLN A 114 19.37 -5.53 0.49
CA GLN A 114 19.08 -4.61 -0.59
C GLN A 114 17.58 -4.53 -0.87
N GLY A 115 16.91 -5.68 -1.01
CA GLY A 115 15.46 -5.76 -1.17
C GLY A 115 14.71 -5.14 0.00
N SER A 116 15.15 -5.37 1.24
CA SER A 116 14.56 -4.76 2.44
C SER A 116 14.64 -3.24 2.43
N ARG A 117 15.74 -2.65 1.94
CA ARG A 117 15.86 -1.18 1.80
C ARG A 117 14.90 -0.63 0.76
N VAL A 118 14.75 -1.31 -0.38
CA VAL A 118 13.81 -0.92 -1.43
C VAL A 118 12.37 -1.01 -0.91
N LEU A 119 12.00 -2.13 -0.31
CA LEU A 119 10.68 -2.35 0.28
C LEU A 119 10.37 -1.29 1.36
N ALA A 120 11.30 -1.04 2.28
CA ALA A 120 11.14 -0.01 3.31
C ALA A 120 10.93 1.39 2.72
N THR A 121 11.62 1.71 1.62
CA THR A 121 11.45 3.00 0.91
C THR A 121 10.04 3.12 0.33
N LEU A 122 9.54 2.07 -0.33
CA LEU A 122 8.18 2.04 -0.86
C LEU A 122 7.13 2.20 0.24
N ILE A 123 7.31 1.51 1.37
CA ILE A 123 6.42 1.62 2.54
C ILE A 123 6.47 3.03 3.12
N ALA A 124 7.65 3.62 3.29
CA ALA A 124 7.80 4.97 3.85
C ALA A 124 7.05 6.02 3.02
N HIS A 125 7.15 5.95 1.69
CA HIS A 125 6.40 6.83 0.78
C HIS A 125 4.89 6.63 0.87
N ALA A 126 4.40 5.43 1.15
CA ALA A 126 2.98 5.14 1.28
C ALA A 126 2.40 5.54 2.65
N VAL A 127 3.21 5.46 3.72
CA VAL A 127 2.80 5.87 5.08
C VAL A 127 2.63 7.38 5.16
N ASP A 128 3.60 8.12 4.65
CA ASP A 128 3.62 9.58 4.62
C ASP A 128 3.88 10.06 3.19
N PRO A 129 2.86 10.00 2.30
CA PRO A 129 3.02 10.56 0.98
C PRO A 129 3.30 12.04 1.10
N ALA A 130 4.33 12.51 0.39
CA ALA A 130 4.56 13.94 0.24
C ALA A 130 3.23 14.60 -0.18
N PRO A 131 2.92 15.81 0.31
CA PRO A 131 1.72 16.51 -0.14
C PRO A 131 1.73 16.50 -1.66
N ALA A 132 0.65 15.98 -2.26
CA ALA A 132 0.54 15.86 -3.71
C ALA A 132 0.99 17.20 -4.30
N ALA A 133 2.09 17.18 -5.06
CA ALA A 133 2.54 18.37 -5.75
C ALA A 133 1.31 18.92 -6.48
N SER A 134 0.89 20.14 -6.10
CA SER A 134 -0.28 20.77 -6.68
C SER A 134 -0.12 20.66 -8.18
N THR A 135 -1.00 19.88 -8.82
CA THR A 135 -1.05 19.83 -10.27
C THR A 135 -1.13 21.30 -10.72
N PRO A 136 -0.17 21.80 -11.52
CA PRO A 136 -0.30 23.15 -12.02
C PRO A 136 -1.60 23.17 -12.81
N THR A 137 -2.55 23.99 -12.35
CA THR A 137 -3.78 24.29 -13.08
C THR A 137 -3.38 24.56 -14.53
N PRO A 138 -3.96 23.87 -15.53
CA PRO A 138 -3.67 24.20 -16.91
C PRO A 138 -4.00 25.68 -17.10
N THR A 139 -2.99 26.46 -17.49
CA THR A 139 -3.17 27.87 -17.85
C THR A 139 -4.32 27.93 -18.85
N PRO A 140 -5.39 28.71 -18.60
CA PRO A 140 -6.44 28.86 -19.59
C PRO A 140 -5.81 29.43 -20.86
N ALA A 141 -6.08 28.79 -22.00
CA ALA A 141 -5.65 29.27 -23.29
C ALA A 141 -6.05 30.75 -23.46
N PRO A 142 -5.20 31.59 -24.09
CA PRO A 142 -5.57 32.98 -24.31
C PRO A 142 -6.86 33.05 -25.12
N SER A 143 -7.80 33.88 -24.65
CA SER A 143 -9.04 34.18 -25.36
C SER A 143 -8.72 34.66 -26.78
N PRO A 144 -9.44 34.23 -27.82
CA PRO A 144 -9.21 34.75 -29.16
C PRO A 144 -9.42 36.27 -29.15
N ALA A 145 -8.41 37.01 -29.61
CA ALA A 145 -8.47 38.45 -29.75
C ALA A 145 -9.67 38.83 -30.64
N GLU A 146 -10.48 39.75 -30.13
CA GLU A 146 -11.62 40.33 -30.82
C GLU A 146 -11.13 41.08 -32.06
N VAL A 147 -11.35 40.49 -33.23
CA VAL A 147 -11.02 41.11 -34.52
C VAL A 147 -11.97 42.29 -34.73
N HIS A 148 -11.50 43.49 -34.43
CA HIS A 148 -12.19 44.71 -34.80
C HIS A 148 -12.17 44.86 -36.34
N PRO A 149 -13.33 45.06 -37.00
CA PRO A 149 -13.34 45.27 -38.44
C PRO A 149 -12.74 46.63 -38.78
N PHE A 150 -11.69 46.63 -39.61
CA PHE A 150 -11.21 47.83 -40.29
C PHE A 150 -12.35 48.40 -41.14
N ARG A 151 -12.76 49.64 -40.83
CA ARG A 151 -13.57 50.46 -41.73
C ARG A 151 -12.63 51.19 -42.67
N CYS A 152 -12.66 50.84 -43.96
CA CYS A 152 -12.10 51.68 -45.01
C CYS A 152 -13.11 52.78 -45.36
N GLY A 153 -12.62 54.02 -45.45
CA GLY A 153 -13.31 55.15 -46.08
C GLY A 153 -13.05 55.20 -47.58
#